data_AF-A0AAU9DFM0-F1
#
_entry.id   AF-A0AAU9DFM0-F1
#
_cell.length_a   1.000
_cell.length_b   1.000
_cell.length_c   1.000
_cell.angle_alpha   90.00
_cell.angle_beta   90.00
_cell.angle_gamma   90.00
#
_symmetry.space_group_name_H-M   'P 1'
#
loop_
_entity.id
_entity.type
_entity.pdbx_description
1 polymer ?
#
loop_
_entity_poly.entity_id
_entity_poly.type
_entity_poly.pdbx_seq_one_letter_code
_entity_poly.pdbx_strand_id
1 'polypeptide(L)'
;MSQTQTIMDGMSVQGVPISDVLTIVNLKKAWQFFTESKEILDLNFEKKVNAIVAMEDALIPGELRSGQGGVDLGNGENFKPPKVNEKAEIEFLNQLLNSNCSAADQALTLMYHNMRNQCFGTGIRELQC
;
A
#
# COMPACT_ATOMS: atom_id res chain seq x y z
N MET A 1 -16.73 -6.30 22.87
CA MET A 1 -15.51 -6.04 22.07
C MET A 1 -15.86 -5.08 20.95
N SER A 2 -14.92 -4.27 20.47
CA SER A 2 -15.14 -3.51 19.23
C SER A 2 -15.23 -4.47 18.05
N GLN A 3 -15.95 -4.10 16.98
CA GLN A 3 -16.08 -4.93 15.78
C GLN A 3 -14.70 -5.28 15.19
N THR A 4 -13.79 -4.30 15.14
CA THR A 4 -12.41 -4.51 14.67
C THR A 4 -11.68 -5.56 15.52
N GLN A 5 -11.75 -5.49 16.86
CA GLN A 5 -11.09 -6.48 17.71
C GLN A 5 -11.66 -7.89 17.48
N THR A 6 -12.99 -8.01 17.36
CA THR A 6 -13.65 -9.29 17.06
C THR A 6 -13.14 -9.89 15.75
N ILE A 7 -12.97 -9.08 14.71
CA ILE A 7 -12.39 -9.51 13.42
C ILE A 7 -10.92 -9.90 13.57
N MET A 8 -10.14 -9.10 14.29
CA MET A 8 -8.73 -9.38 14.57
C MET A 8 -8.55 -10.71 15.31
N ASP A 9 -9.52 -11.11 16.14
CA ASP A 9 -9.53 -12.38 16.89
C ASP A 9 -10.03 -13.57 16.04
N GLY A 10 -10.34 -13.35 14.75
CA GLY A 10 -10.73 -14.39 13.80
C GLY A 10 -12.23 -14.70 13.77
N MET A 11 -13.06 -13.84 14.39
CA MET A 11 -14.52 -14.00 14.39
C MET A 11 -15.17 -13.08 13.35
N SER A 12 -16.30 -13.51 12.79
CA SER A 12 -17.13 -12.65 11.95
C SER A 12 -17.99 -11.70 12.79
N VAL A 13 -18.41 -10.58 12.18
CA VAL A 13 -19.29 -9.60 12.80
C VAL A 13 -20.53 -9.46 11.92
N GLN A 14 -21.72 -9.63 12.53
CA GLN A 14 -22.98 -9.50 11.82
C GLN A 14 -23.14 -8.08 11.25
N GLY A 15 -23.58 -7.99 9.99
CA GLY A 15 -23.80 -6.72 9.30
C GLY A 15 -22.54 -6.07 8.71
N VAL A 16 -21.36 -6.67 8.86
CA VAL A 16 -20.12 -6.22 8.22
C VAL A 16 -19.89 -7.01 6.93
N PRO A 17 -19.66 -6.34 5.77
CA PRO A 17 -19.31 -7.02 4.53
C PRO A 17 -18.07 -7.90 4.67
N ILE A 18 -18.07 -9.04 3.98
CA ILE A 18 -16.92 -9.97 4.01
C ILE A 18 -15.65 -9.29 3.47
N SER A 19 -15.76 -8.43 2.46
CA SER A 19 -14.65 -7.63 1.94
C SER A 19 -13.96 -6.85 3.05
N ASP A 20 -14.73 -6.15 3.88
CA ASP A 20 -14.21 -5.29 4.93
C ASP A 20 -13.58 -6.10 6.07
N VAL A 21 -14.17 -7.27 6.38
CA VAL A 21 -13.57 -8.25 7.29
C VAL A 21 -12.21 -8.71 6.78
N LEU A 22 -12.11 -9.05 5.49
CA LEU A 22 -10.88 -9.49 4.86
C LEU A 22 -9.84 -8.37 4.78
N THR A 23 -10.24 -7.13 4.49
CA THR A 23 -9.34 -5.96 4.53
C THR A 23 -8.70 -5.81 5.91
N ILE A 24 -9.48 -5.90 7.00
CA ILE A 24 -8.94 -5.82 8.37
C ILE A 24 -7.98 -7.00 8.65
N VAL A 25 -8.37 -8.22 8.27
CA VAL A 25 -7.52 -9.41 8.44
C VAL A 25 -6.21 -9.27 7.66
N ASN A 26 -6.25 -8.71 6.45
CA ASN A 26 -5.08 -8.55 5.60
C ASN A 26 -4.17 -7.42 6.10
N LEU A 27 -4.73 -6.33 6.63
CA LEU A 27 -3.95 -5.30 7.35
C LEU A 27 -3.22 -5.90 8.56
N LYS A 28 -3.87 -6.78 9.33
CA LYS A 28 -3.22 -7.51 10.44
C LYS A 28 -2.05 -8.37 9.95
N LYS A 29 -2.27 -9.17 8.90
CA LYS A 29 -1.22 -10.03 8.33
C LYS A 29 -0.03 -9.22 7.81
N ALA A 30 -0.29 -8.11 7.13
CA ALA A 30 0.76 -7.23 6.61
C ALA A 30 1.56 -6.58 7.74
N TRP A 31 0.88 -6.15 8.80
CA TRP A 31 1.55 -5.65 10.01
C TRP A 31 2.46 -6.71 10.64
N GLN A 32 1.95 -7.93 10.84
CA GLN A 32 2.75 -9.04 11.38
C GLN A 32 3.95 -9.35 10.49
N PHE A 33 3.74 -9.48 9.17
CA PHE A 33 4.82 -9.65 8.19
C PHE A 33 5.86 -8.55 8.32
N PHE A 34 5.44 -7.29 8.38
CA PHE A 34 6.34 -6.15 8.49
C PHE A 34 7.18 -6.17 9.78
N THR A 35 6.56 -6.45 10.93
CA THR A 35 7.24 -6.40 12.24
C THR A 35 8.09 -7.64 12.55
N GLU A 36 7.78 -8.78 11.94
CA GLU A 36 8.48 -10.05 12.19
C GLU A 36 9.52 -10.37 11.12
N SER A 37 9.48 -9.68 9.97
CA SER A 37 10.42 -9.90 8.88
C SER A 37 11.85 -9.48 9.24
N LYS A 38 12.80 -10.27 8.74
CA LYS A 38 14.24 -9.96 8.73
C LYS A 38 14.76 -9.63 7.33
N GLU A 39 13.84 -9.51 6.37
CA GLU A 39 14.18 -9.12 5.00
C GLU A 39 14.65 -7.65 4.98
N ILE A 40 15.46 -7.33 3.97
CA ILE A 40 15.89 -5.96 3.72
C ILE A 40 14.68 -5.17 3.20
N LEU A 41 14.52 -3.92 3.64
CA LEU A 41 13.56 -3.00 3.08
C LEU A 41 14.02 -2.59 1.67
N ASP A 42 13.49 -3.25 0.66
CA ASP A 42 13.66 -2.92 -0.76
C ASP A 42 12.30 -2.83 -1.47
N LEU A 43 12.29 -2.53 -2.77
CA LEU A 43 11.04 -2.44 -3.53
C LEU A 43 10.28 -3.77 -3.59
N ASN A 44 10.98 -4.92 -3.55
CA ASN A 44 10.31 -6.22 -3.51
C ASN A 44 9.59 -6.43 -2.18
N PHE A 45 10.17 -5.96 -1.08
CA PHE A 45 9.53 -5.96 0.21
C PHE A 45 8.25 -5.11 0.21
N GLU A 46 8.27 -3.92 -0.38
CA GLU A 46 7.06 -3.09 -0.55
C GLU A 46 5.99 -3.79 -1.42
N LYS A 47 6.40 -4.45 -2.51
CA LYS A 47 5.51 -5.26 -3.36
C LYS A 47 4.87 -6.40 -2.57
N LYS A 48 5.61 -7.09 -1.70
CA LYS A 48 5.08 -8.14 -0.81
C LYS A 48 4.08 -7.58 0.20
N VAL A 49 4.39 -6.45 0.83
CA VAL A 49 3.45 -5.77 1.76
C VAL A 49 2.16 -5.41 1.03
N ASN A 50 2.26 -4.81 -0.17
CA ASN A 50 1.09 -4.45 -0.97
C ASN A 50 0.28 -5.70 -1.39
N ALA A 51 0.94 -6.80 -1.77
CA ALA A 51 0.27 -8.04 -2.12
C ALA A 51 -0.59 -8.61 -0.98
N ILE A 52 -0.16 -8.41 0.27
CA ILE A 52 -0.94 -8.82 1.44
C ILE A 52 -2.08 -7.83 1.69
N VAL A 53 -1.79 -6.54 1.80
CA VAL A 53 -2.79 -5.50 2.15
C VAL A 53 -3.91 -5.42 1.12
N ALA A 54 -3.56 -5.39 -0.16
CA ALA A 54 -4.47 -5.13 -1.25
C ALA A 54 -5.02 -6.42 -1.89
N MET A 55 -4.94 -7.56 -1.20
CA MET A 55 -5.34 -8.87 -1.72
C MET A 55 -6.77 -8.91 -2.25
N GLU A 56 -7.70 -8.21 -1.60
CA GLU A 56 -9.11 -8.12 -2.03
C GLU A 56 -9.42 -6.89 -2.89
N ASP A 57 -8.55 -5.88 -2.81
CA ASP A 57 -8.83 -4.55 -3.31
C ASP A 57 -8.10 -4.24 -4.60
N ALA A 58 -6.92 -4.80 -4.88
CA ALA A 58 -6.13 -4.50 -6.08
C ALA A 58 -6.49 -5.41 -7.26
N LEU A 59 -6.39 -4.86 -8.49
CA LEU A 59 -6.55 -5.67 -9.71
C LEU A 59 -5.48 -6.75 -9.81
N ILE A 60 -4.23 -6.41 -9.48
CA ILE A 60 -3.11 -7.34 -9.38
C ILE A 60 -2.30 -6.97 -8.13
N PRO A 61 -2.53 -7.63 -6.98
CA PRO A 61 -1.85 -7.30 -5.73
C PRO A 61 -0.32 -7.46 -5.83
N GLY A 62 0.43 -6.47 -5.34
CA GLY A 62 1.89 -6.47 -5.35
C GLY A 62 2.53 -6.04 -6.67
N GLU A 63 1.75 -5.74 -7.71
CA GLU A 63 2.27 -5.20 -8.96
C GLU A 63 2.28 -3.68 -8.98
N LEU A 64 3.31 -3.13 -9.62
CA LEU A 64 3.39 -1.71 -9.91
C LEU A 64 2.31 -1.33 -10.93
N ARG A 65 1.70 -0.17 -10.73
CA ARG A 65 0.65 0.35 -11.59
C ARG A 65 1.17 0.58 -13.01
N SER A 66 0.47 0.00 -13.98
CA SER A 66 0.69 0.21 -15.41
C SER A 66 -0.20 1.31 -16.02
N GLY A 67 -1.36 1.59 -15.39
CA GLY A 67 -2.33 2.60 -15.84
C GLY A 67 -1.96 4.04 -15.45
N GLN A 68 -2.69 5.03 -16.01
CA GLN A 68 -2.50 6.47 -15.72
C GLN A 68 -3.74 7.11 -15.07
N GLY A 69 -4.48 6.33 -14.26
CA GLY A 69 -5.65 6.82 -13.53
C GLY A 69 -5.29 8.02 -12.65
N GLY A 70 -6.23 8.97 -12.55
CA GLY A 70 -6.13 10.11 -11.64
C GLY A 70 -6.99 9.89 -10.39
N VAL A 71 -6.76 10.72 -9.38
CA VAL A 71 -7.57 10.80 -8.17
C VAL A 71 -8.30 12.15 -8.20
N ASP A 72 -9.63 12.11 -8.18
CA ASP A 72 -10.45 13.31 -7.99
C ASP A 72 -10.29 13.80 -6.54
N LEU A 73 -9.94 15.08 -6.38
CA LEU A 73 -9.72 15.69 -5.07
C LEU A 73 -11.00 16.26 -4.44
N GLY A 74 -12.15 16.12 -5.12
CA GLY A 74 -13.46 16.55 -4.63
C GLY A 74 -13.73 18.06 -4.75
N ASN A 75 -12.77 18.82 -5.27
CA ASN A 75 -12.88 20.25 -5.56
C ASN A 75 -12.93 20.55 -7.08
N GLY A 76 -13.10 19.52 -7.91
CA GLY A 76 -13.04 19.61 -9.37
C GLY A 76 -11.62 19.52 -9.94
N GLU A 77 -10.60 19.39 -9.10
CA GLU A 77 -9.23 19.11 -9.53
C GLU A 77 -8.94 17.61 -9.51
N ASN A 78 -8.09 17.17 -10.44
CA ASN A 78 -7.64 15.79 -10.53
C ASN A 78 -6.13 15.72 -10.30
N PHE A 79 -5.70 14.95 -9.31
CA PHE A 79 -4.30 14.59 -9.14
C PHE A 79 -3.97 13.41 -10.05
N LYS A 80 -2.99 13.57 -10.94
CA LYS A 80 -2.45 12.48 -11.75
C LYS A 80 -1.08 12.09 -11.19
N PRO A 81 -0.94 10.90 -10.57
CA PRO A 81 0.36 10.43 -10.13
C PRO A 81 1.29 10.22 -11.33
N PRO A 82 2.61 10.37 -11.16
CA PRO A 82 3.56 10.10 -12.22
C PRO A 82 3.48 8.65 -12.72
N LYS A 83 3.99 8.40 -13.92
CA LYS A 83 4.20 7.03 -14.39
C LYS A 83 5.24 6.35 -13.50
N VAL A 84 4.94 5.12 -13.10
CA VAL A 84 5.86 4.35 -12.27
C VAL A 84 7.09 3.97 -13.08
N ASN A 85 8.27 4.20 -12.52
CA ASN A 85 9.54 3.78 -13.08
C ASN A 85 10.28 2.94 -12.04
N GLU A 86 10.20 1.62 -12.19
CA GLU A 86 10.76 0.65 -11.23
C GLU A 86 12.24 0.90 -10.93
N LYS A 87 13.05 1.29 -11.92
CA LYS A 87 14.47 1.60 -11.70
C LYS A 87 14.65 2.83 -10.81
N ALA A 88 13.85 3.88 -11.06
CA ALA A 88 13.90 5.09 -10.25
C ALA A 88 13.43 4.85 -8.81
N GLU A 89 12.42 3.99 -8.60
CA GLU A 89 11.96 3.60 -7.25
C GLU A 89 13.04 2.83 -6.49
N ILE A 90 13.72 1.88 -7.15
CA ILE A 90 14.85 1.15 -6.58
C ILE A 90 15.99 2.11 -6.20
N GLU A 91 16.35 3.03 -7.09
CA GLU A 91 17.40 4.01 -6.84
C GLU A 91 17.05 4.95 -5.69
N PHE A 92 15.81 5.47 -5.66
CA PHE A 92 15.31 6.33 -4.59
C PHE A 92 15.39 5.65 -3.22
N LEU A 93 14.85 4.42 -3.11
CA LEU A 93 14.80 3.72 -1.84
C LEU A 93 16.20 3.40 -1.32
N ASN A 94 17.11 2.95 -2.20
CA ASN A 94 18.51 2.72 -1.85
C ASN A 94 19.19 4.00 -1.37
N GLN A 95 19.01 5.12 -2.06
CA GLN A 95 19.59 6.40 -1.65
C GLN A 95 19.04 6.87 -0.29
N LEU A 96 17.73 6.73 -0.07
CA LEU A 96 17.08 7.14 1.17
C LEU A 96 17.61 6.35 2.36
N LEU A 97 17.66 5.02 2.25
CA LEU A 97 18.09 4.12 3.32
C LEU A 97 19.58 4.23 3.63
N ASN A 98 20.41 4.63 2.66
CA ASN A 98 21.84 4.90 2.85
C ASN A 98 22.16 6.37 3.16
N SER A 99 21.15 7.23 3.30
CA SER A 99 21.37 8.64 3.64
C SER A 99 21.76 8.83 5.12
N ASN A 100 22.43 9.94 5.43
CA ASN A 100 22.83 10.28 6.80
C ASN A 100 21.69 10.90 7.65
N CYS A 101 20.43 10.70 7.25
CA CYS A 101 19.28 11.25 7.96
C CYS A 101 18.88 10.37 9.15
N SER A 102 18.04 10.91 10.05
CA SER A 102 17.48 10.08 11.13
C SER A 102 16.50 9.05 10.58
N ALA A 103 16.26 7.96 11.33
CA ALA A 103 15.26 6.95 10.96
C ALA A 103 13.84 7.56 10.82
N ALA A 104 13.52 8.58 11.62
CA ALA A 104 12.25 9.29 11.53
C ALA A 104 12.15 10.09 10.22
N ASP A 105 13.21 10.80 9.83
CA ASP A 105 13.23 11.54 8.56
C ASP A 105 13.17 10.61 7.36
N GLN A 106 13.87 9.46 7.42
CA GLN A 106 13.78 8.43 6.38
C GLN A 106 12.34 7.90 6.26
N ALA A 107 11.70 7.57 7.38
CA ALA A 107 10.32 7.07 7.38
C ALA A 107 9.32 8.10 6.83
N LEU A 108 9.43 9.37 7.23
CA LEU A 108 8.56 10.44 6.74
C LEU A 108 8.78 10.71 5.25
N THR A 109 10.03 10.69 4.79
CA THR A 109 10.37 10.86 3.38
C THR A 109 9.81 9.72 2.54
N LEU A 110 9.98 8.47 3.00
CA LEU A 110 9.44 7.28 2.33
C LEU A 110 7.91 7.34 2.27
N MET A 111 7.27 7.64 3.40
CA MET A 111 5.80 7.76 3.47
C MET A 111 5.28 8.80 2.47
N TYR A 112 5.87 9.99 2.44
CA TYR A 112 5.47 11.04 1.51
C TYR A 112 5.67 10.62 0.05
N HIS A 113 6.84 10.03 -0.28
CA HIS A 113 7.14 9.55 -1.63
C HIS A 113 6.12 8.49 -2.09
N ASN A 114 5.86 7.49 -1.26
CA ASN A 114 4.93 6.40 -1.57
C ASN A 114 3.49 6.93 -1.77
N MET A 115 3.04 7.86 -0.92
CA MET A 115 1.72 8.49 -1.03
C MET A 115 1.59 9.36 -2.29
N ARG A 116 2.65 10.09 -2.67
CA ARG A 116 2.63 10.97 -3.85
C ARG A 116 2.72 10.21 -5.17
N ASN A 117 3.54 9.17 -5.24
CA ASN A 117 3.74 8.43 -6.49
C ASN A 117 2.64 7.41 -6.78
N GLN A 118 1.95 6.92 -5.74
CA GLN A 118 0.89 5.92 -5.86
C GLN A 118 1.31 4.78 -6.81
N CYS A 119 2.44 4.14 -6.43
CA CYS A 119 3.11 3.15 -7.27
C CYS A 119 2.29 1.87 -7.45
N PHE A 120 1.37 1.58 -6.54
CA PHE A 120 0.49 0.41 -6.59
C PHE A 120 -0.93 0.84 -7.00
N GLY A 121 -1.58 0.00 -7.81
CA GLY A 121 -2.98 0.23 -8.17
C GLY A 121 -3.93 -0.20 -7.06
N THR A 122 -4.94 0.62 -6.75
CA THR A 122 -6.15 0.17 -6.04
C THR A 122 -7.17 -0.29 -7.07
N GLY A 123 -7.82 -1.43 -6.87
CA GLY A 123 -8.80 -2.01 -7.79
C GLY A 123 -10.21 -1.45 -7.60
N ILE A 124 -10.31 -0.13 -7.46
CA ILE A 124 -11.55 0.52 -7.88
C ILE A 124 -11.69 0.22 -9.38
N ARG A 125 -12.75 -0.51 -9.70
CA ARG A 125 -13.16 -0.85 -11.07
C ARG A 125 -13.31 0.43 -11.88
N GLU A 126 -12.38 0.67 -12.79
CA GLU A 126 -12.54 1.42 -14.03
C GLU A 126 -11.17 1.30 -14.75
N LEU A 127 -10.94 0.28 -15.58
CA LEU A 127 -11.39 0.28 -16.98
C LEU A 127 -12.43 1.36 -17.28
N GLN A 128 -11.96 2.56 -17.60
CA GLN A 128 -12.50 3.26 -18.76
C GLN A 128 -11.36 3.71 -19.67
N CYS A 129 -11.62 3.47 -20.95
CA CYS A 129 -10.84 3.78 -22.14
C CYS A 129 -10.44 5.25 -22.24
#